data_AF-R4SX84-F1
#
_entry.id   AF-R4SX84-F1
#
_cell.length_a   1.000
_cell.length_b   1.000
_cell.length_c   1.000
_cell.angle_alpha   90.00
_cell.angle_beta   90.00
_cell.angle_gamma   90.00
#
_symmetry.space_group_name_H-M   'P 1'
#
loop_
_entity.id
_entity.type
_entity.pdbx_description
1 polymer ?
#
loop_
_entity_poly.entity_id
_entity_poly.type
_entity_poly.pdbx_seq_one_letter_code
_entity_poly.pdbx_strand_id
1 'polypeptide(L)'
;MTAWRPSVRDMGIDWSKELSEQLDWHWKQHLRPRLETLTDDEYFWEPVEGCWTIRVGKSGEIDIDWAYPEPSPPPVTTIAWRLAHIIVGVFGMRNASHFGGPPVDYQTFPYAASAEEALEQLDDAYARWRDGVRGLTAEDLERPCGEAEGPYADYPFAALVLHINREAIHHGAEILLLRDLHRSRLAG
;
A
#
# COMPACT_ATOMS: atom_id res chain seq x y z
N MET A 1 -36.94 -42.15 12.08
CA MET A 1 -36.39 -41.28 11.01
C MET A 1 -35.31 -40.43 11.65
N THR A 2 -34.05 -40.75 11.44
CA THR A 2 -32.91 -40.00 12.00
C THR A 2 -32.36 -39.13 10.88
N ALA A 3 -32.44 -37.80 11.04
CA ALA A 3 -31.94 -36.85 10.06
C ALA A 3 -30.40 -36.92 10.00
N TRP A 4 -29.86 -37.29 8.84
CA TRP A 4 -28.44 -37.18 8.55
C TRP A 4 -28.06 -35.70 8.49
N ARG A 5 -27.16 -35.28 9.39
CA ARG A 5 -26.46 -34.00 9.29
C ARG A 5 -25.10 -34.28 8.66
N PRO A 6 -24.73 -33.63 7.55
CA PRO A 6 -23.37 -33.75 7.05
C PRO A 6 -22.41 -33.26 8.13
N SER A 7 -21.38 -34.03 8.43
CA SER A 7 -20.23 -33.53 9.18
C SER A 7 -19.63 -32.41 8.32
N VAL A 8 -19.67 -31.17 8.82
CA VAL A 8 -18.82 -30.11 8.31
C VAL A 8 -17.40 -30.61 8.52
N ARG A 9 -16.61 -30.73 7.45
CA ARG A 9 -15.19 -31.02 7.58
C ARG A 9 -14.59 -29.88 8.41
N ASP A 10 -13.85 -30.24 9.46
CA ASP A 10 -13.01 -29.28 10.16
C ASP A 10 -11.97 -28.78 9.17
N MET A 11 -12.24 -27.62 8.56
CA MET A 11 -11.31 -26.95 7.66
C MET A 11 -10.50 -26.02 8.54
N GLY A 12 -9.37 -26.49 9.07
CA GLY A 12 -8.40 -25.61 9.71
C GLY A 12 -8.04 -24.47 8.75
N ILE A 13 -8.31 -23.24 9.16
CA ILE A 13 -8.04 -22.05 8.34
C ILE A 13 -6.55 -21.72 8.47
N ASP A 14 -5.86 -21.67 7.34
CA ASP A 14 -4.53 -21.07 7.26
C ASP A 14 -4.69 -19.55 7.20
N TRP A 15 -4.74 -18.91 8.36
CA TRP A 15 -5.03 -17.48 8.46
C TRP A 15 -3.99 -16.60 7.77
N SER A 16 -2.71 -16.96 7.84
CA SER A 16 -1.64 -16.22 7.16
C SER A 16 -1.82 -16.26 5.65
N LYS A 17 -2.20 -17.42 5.11
CA LYS A 17 -2.57 -17.57 3.70
C LYS A 17 -3.79 -16.71 3.36
N GLU A 18 -4.90 -16.82 4.08
CA GLU A 18 -6.14 -16.11 3.72
C GLU A 18 -5.98 -14.58 3.82
N LEU A 19 -5.25 -14.07 4.82
CA LEU A 19 -4.94 -12.66 4.95
C LEU A 19 -4.03 -12.15 3.83
N SER A 20 -2.99 -12.92 3.48
CA SER A 20 -2.08 -12.60 2.37
C SER A 20 -2.81 -12.64 1.02
N GLU A 21 -3.66 -13.65 0.81
CA GLU A 21 -4.33 -13.90 -0.47
C GLU A 21 -5.34 -12.80 -0.83
N GLN A 22 -5.99 -12.18 0.15
CA GLN A 22 -6.89 -11.05 -0.11
C GLN A 22 -6.16 -9.93 -0.89
N LEU A 23 -4.99 -9.52 -0.40
CA LEU A 23 -4.22 -8.47 -1.04
C LEU A 23 -3.49 -8.99 -2.27
N ASP A 24 -2.91 -10.20 -2.26
CA ASP A 24 -2.18 -10.78 -3.40
C ASP A 24 -3.07 -11.00 -4.61
N TRP A 25 -4.31 -11.45 -4.39
CA TRP A 25 -5.29 -11.56 -5.47
C TRP A 25 -5.65 -10.18 -6.03
N HIS A 26 -5.98 -9.20 -5.19
CA HIS A 26 -6.26 -7.83 -5.66
C HIS A 26 -5.06 -7.23 -6.41
N TRP A 27 -3.86 -7.43 -5.88
CA TRP A 27 -2.61 -6.96 -6.48
C TRP A 27 -2.41 -7.50 -7.89
N LYS A 28 -2.52 -8.82 -8.05
CA LYS A 28 -2.26 -9.53 -9.32
C LYS A 28 -3.38 -9.39 -10.33
N GLN A 29 -4.64 -9.23 -9.90
CA GLN A 29 -5.79 -9.22 -10.80
C GLN A 29 -6.27 -7.80 -11.15
N HIS A 30 -6.07 -6.84 -10.25
CA HIS A 30 -6.61 -5.49 -10.41
C HIS A 30 -5.54 -4.41 -10.47
N LEU A 31 -4.62 -4.37 -9.50
CA LEU A 31 -3.72 -3.23 -9.37
C LEU A 31 -2.53 -3.29 -10.34
N ARG A 32 -1.59 -4.23 -10.10
CA ARG A 32 -0.27 -4.20 -10.74
C ARG A 32 -0.29 -4.34 -12.27
N PRO A 33 -1.13 -5.20 -12.90
CA PRO A 33 -1.19 -5.29 -14.37
C PRO A 33 -1.62 -3.98 -15.02
N ARG A 34 -2.49 -3.22 -14.35
CA ARG A 34 -2.89 -1.90 -14.87
C ARG A 34 -1.69 -0.96 -14.83
N LEU A 35 -0.84 -0.99 -13.81
CA LEU A 35 0.31 -0.08 -13.71
C LEU A 35 1.48 -0.42 -14.65
N GLU A 36 1.49 -1.55 -15.35
CA GLU A 36 2.58 -1.96 -16.26
C GLU A 36 2.92 -0.94 -17.36
N THR A 37 1.94 -0.12 -17.72
CA THR A 37 2.07 0.89 -18.78
C THR A 37 1.97 2.31 -18.22
N LEU A 38 2.23 2.50 -16.93
CA LEU A 38 2.19 3.82 -16.29
C LEU A 38 3.34 4.67 -16.84
N THR A 39 3.03 5.83 -17.42
CA THR A 39 4.04 6.75 -17.94
C THR A 39 4.37 7.83 -16.93
N ASP A 40 5.51 8.52 -17.11
CA ASP A 40 5.86 9.68 -16.30
C ASP A 40 4.82 10.81 -16.43
N ASP A 41 4.25 10.99 -17.62
CA ASP A 41 3.14 11.93 -17.86
C ASP A 41 1.91 11.60 -16.99
N GLU A 42 1.54 10.32 -16.86
CA GLU A 42 0.46 9.88 -15.98
C GLU A 42 0.86 10.03 -14.49
N TYR A 43 2.09 9.65 -14.16
CA TYR A 43 2.62 9.61 -12.79
C TYR A 43 2.67 11.01 -12.16
N PHE A 44 3.16 12.01 -12.90
CA PHE A 44 3.27 13.40 -12.46
C PHE A 44 2.05 14.27 -12.78
N TRP A 45 0.97 13.70 -13.34
CA TRP A 45 -0.22 14.49 -13.67
C TRP A 45 -0.87 15.10 -12.43
N GLU A 46 -1.00 16.43 -12.43
CA GLU A 46 -1.75 17.20 -11.44
C GLU A 46 -3.21 17.35 -11.88
N PRO A 47 -4.18 16.63 -11.24
CA PRO A 47 -5.56 16.61 -11.71
C PRO A 47 -6.34 17.87 -11.34
N VAL A 48 -5.93 18.59 -10.31
CA VAL A 48 -6.55 19.82 -9.81
C VAL A 48 -5.47 20.80 -9.32
N GLU A 49 -5.75 22.09 -9.38
CA GLU A 49 -4.87 23.12 -8.81
C GLU A 49 -4.68 22.89 -7.30
N GLY A 50 -3.44 23.01 -6.83
CA GLY A 50 -3.11 22.84 -5.41
C GLY A 50 -3.12 21.39 -4.91
N CYS A 51 -3.13 20.39 -5.80
CA CYS A 51 -2.95 19.00 -5.40
C CYS A 51 -1.55 18.75 -4.80
N TRP A 52 -1.45 17.76 -3.92
CA TRP A 52 -0.20 17.27 -3.37
C TRP A 52 0.46 16.25 -4.29
N THR A 53 1.77 16.42 -4.54
CA THR A 53 2.56 15.56 -5.43
C THR A 53 3.97 15.31 -4.90
N ILE A 54 4.74 14.53 -5.64
CA ILE A 54 6.21 14.48 -5.53
C ILE A 54 6.80 15.63 -6.35
N ARG A 55 7.56 16.50 -5.70
CA ARG A 55 8.17 17.70 -6.27
C ARG A 55 9.62 17.41 -6.62
N VAL A 56 9.96 17.57 -7.90
CA VAL A 56 11.37 17.54 -8.36
C VAL A 56 11.88 18.97 -8.47
N GLY A 57 12.77 19.35 -7.56
CA GLY A 57 13.41 20.66 -7.52
C GLY A 57 14.44 20.85 -8.63
N LYS A 58 14.83 22.10 -8.89
CA LYS A 58 15.76 22.47 -9.98
C LYS A 58 17.16 21.89 -9.82
N SER A 59 17.56 21.56 -8.59
CA SER A 59 18.81 20.92 -8.21
C SER A 59 18.74 19.39 -8.22
N GLY A 60 17.58 18.81 -8.57
CA GLY A 60 17.33 17.36 -8.51
C GLY A 60 16.93 16.84 -7.13
N GLU A 61 16.72 17.72 -6.15
CA GLU A 61 16.10 17.34 -4.87
C GLU A 61 14.67 16.88 -5.11
N ILE A 62 14.27 15.77 -4.49
CA ILE A 62 12.92 15.22 -4.62
C ILE A 62 12.28 15.22 -3.25
N ASP A 63 11.13 15.86 -3.14
CA ASP A 63 10.39 16.00 -1.89
C ASP A 63 8.92 15.64 -2.10
N ILE A 64 8.21 15.35 -1.00
CA ILE A 64 6.78 15.06 -1.00
C ILE A 64 6.02 16.25 -0.42
N ASP A 65 4.96 16.69 -1.09
CA ASP A 65 4.05 17.66 -0.48
C ASP A 65 3.39 17.02 0.77
N TRP A 66 3.65 17.59 1.94
CA TRP A 66 3.18 17.04 3.22
C TRP A 66 2.87 18.14 4.24
N ALA A 67 1.92 17.88 5.14
CA ALA A 67 1.67 18.70 6.31
C ALA A 67 1.09 17.88 7.47
N TYR A 68 1.45 18.24 8.71
CA TYR A 68 0.86 17.66 9.92
C TYR A 68 0.53 18.76 10.95
N PRO A 69 -0.75 18.89 11.40
CA PRO A 69 -1.91 18.19 10.88
C PRO A 69 -2.17 18.57 9.40
N GLU A 70 -2.85 17.69 8.67
CA GLU A 70 -3.22 17.97 7.29
C GLU A 70 -4.20 19.17 7.19
N PRO A 71 -4.22 19.89 6.06
CA PRO A 71 -5.22 20.92 5.80
C PRO A 71 -6.65 20.36 5.82
N SER A 72 -7.64 21.23 6.06
CA SER A 72 -9.07 20.87 6.01
C SER A 72 -9.80 21.72 4.96
N PRO A 73 -10.32 21.14 3.86
CA PRO A 73 -10.23 19.71 3.51
C PRO A 73 -8.81 19.29 3.10
N PRO A 74 -8.46 17.99 3.20
CA PRO A 74 -7.19 17.49 2.68
C PRO A 74 -7.08 17.73 1.17
N PRO A 75 -5.91 18.15 0.66
CA PRO A 75 -5.71 18.32 -0.78
C PRO A 75 -5.86 16.99 -1.53
N VAL A 76 -6.34 17.05 -2.77
CA VAL A 76 -6.27 15.89 -3.68
C VAL A 76 -4.79 15.55 -3.89
N THR A 77 -4.44 14.27 -3.90
CA THR A 77 -3.06 13.80 -4.15
C THR A 77 -2.91 13.31 -5.59
N THR A 78 -1.70 13.27 -6.13
CA THR A 78 -1.39 12.70 -7.47
C THR A 78 -1.17 11.19 -7.43
N ILE A 79 -0.95 10.58 -8.60
CA ILE A 79 -0.49 9.18 -8.67
C ILE A 79 0.88 9.04 -7.99
N ALA A 80 1.83 9.93 -8.28
CA ALA A 80 3.15 9.94 -7.64
C ALA A 80 3.07 9.99 -6.11
N TRP A 81 2.26 10.89 -5.56
CA TRP A 81 2.10 11.00 -4.11
C TRP A 81 1.50 9.74 -3.50
N ARG A 82 0.45 9.17 -4.11
CA ARG A 82 -0.19 7.95 -3.60
C ARG A 82 0.73 6.74 -3.66
N LEU A 83 1.51 6.59 -4.73
CA LEU A 83 2.52 5.53 -4.80
C LEU A 83 3.57 5.71 -3.70
N ALA A 84 4.10 6.92 -3.52
CA ALA A 84 5.02 7.22 -2.43
C ALA A 84 4.41 6.91 -1.05
N HIS A 85 3.15 7.26 -0.80
CA HIS A 85 2.45 6.94 0.44
C HIS A 85 2.34 5.42 0.67
N ILE A 86 1.96 4.65 -0.35
CA ILE A 86 1.90 3.17 -0.24
C ILE A 86 3.29 2.59 0.02
N ILE A 87 4.31 3.06 -0.69
CA ILE A 87 5.69 2.57 -0.57
C ILE A 87 6.25 2.85 0.83
N VAL A 88 6.11 4.08 1.32
CA VAL A 88 6.72 4.53 2.58
C VAL A 88 5.83 4.17 3.77
N GLY A 89 4.65 4.76 3.82
CA GLY A 89 3.76 4.75 4.97
C GLY A 89 2.87 3.53 5.07
N VAL A 90 2.71 2.72 4.03
CA VAL A 90 1.93 1.47 4.13
C VAL A 90 2.88 0.27 4.27
N PHE A 91 3.79 0.07 3.32
CA PHE A 91 4.69 -1.09 3.34
C PHE A 91 6.04 -0.83 4.00
N GLY A 92 6.77 0.22 3.60
CA GLY A 92 8.17 0.44 3.98
C GLY A 92 8.40 0.51 5.48
N MET A 93 7.67 1.37 6.18
CA MET A 93 7.74 1.51 7.64
C MET A 93 7.36 0.21 8.38
N ARG A 94 6.42 -0.57 7.83
CA ARG A 94 5.95 -1.84 8.44
C ARG A 94 6.94 -2.96 8.20
N ASN A 95 7.53 -3.01 7.01
CA ASN A 95 8.64 -3.90 6.71
C ASN A 95 9.83 -3.62 7.63
N ALA A 96 10.18 -2.36 7.85
CA ALA A 96 11.24 -1.97 8.78
C ALA A 96 10.95 -2.44 10.22
N SER A 97 9.72 -2.26 10.68
CA SER A 97 9.33 -2.56 12.05
C SER A 97 9.13 -4.04 12.34
N HIS A 98 8.64 -4.81 11.36
CA HIS A 98 8.13 -6.17 11.61
C HIS A 98 8.84 -7.27 10.82
N PHE A 99 9.49 -6.94 9.70
CA PHE A 99 10.04 -7.92 8.76
C PHE A 99 11.50 -7.66 8.37
N GLY A 100 12.24 -6.88 9.17
CA GLY A 100 13.68 -6.66 8.99
C GLY A 100 14.05 -5.86 7.74
N GLY A 101 13.12 -5.04 7.24
CA GLY A 101 13.40 -4.05 6.19
C GLY A 101 14.37 -2.96 6.68
N PRO A 102 15.01 -2.22 5.75
CA PRO A 102 15.77 -1.04 6.13
C PRO A 102 14.86 0.01 6.79
N PRO A 103 15.39 0.90 7.65
CA PRO A 103 14.63 2.03 8.17
C PRO A 103 14.04 2.87 7.03
N VAL A 104 12.79 3.29 7.19
CA VAL A 104 12.04 4.09 6.22
C VAL A 104 11.28 5.17 6.98
N ASP A 105 11.41 6.42 6.53
CA ASP A 105 10.64 7.56 7.01
C ASP A 105 10.40 8.56 5.86
N TYR A 106 9.36 9.38 5.97
CA TYR A 106 8.96 10.31 4.91
C TYR A 106 9.99 11.40 4.60
N GLN A 107 10.88 11.70 5.54
CA GLN A 107 11.82 12.81 5.46
C GLN A 107 13.11 12.43 4.74
N THR A 108 13.50 11.16 4.79
CA THR A 108 14.77 10.67 4.23
C THR A 108 14.59 9.69 3.06
N PHE A 109 13.36 9.27 2.78
CA PHE A 109 13.10 8.31 1.71
C PHE A 109 13.50 8.87 0.33
N PRO A 110 14.25 8.10 -0.50
CA PRO A 110 14.63 8.51 -1.83
C PRO A 110 13.42 8.36 -2.78
N TYR A 111 12.55 9.38 -2.81
CA TYR A 111 11.37 9.38 -3.67
C TYR A 111 11.74 9.22 -5.15
N ALA A 112 10.97 8.38 -5.83
CA ALA A 112 11.17 8.07 -7.24
C ALA A 112 10.98 9.28 -8.16
N ALA A 113 11.93 9.48 -9.08
CA ALA A 113 11.93 10.53 -10.09
C ALA A 113 11.16 10.15 -11.37
N SER A 114 10.70 8.90 -11.47
CA SER A 114 9.95 8.37 -12.60
C SER A 114 8.90 7.35 -12.15
N ALA A 115 7.96 7.05 -13.04
CA ALA A 115 6.98 5.99 -12.85
C ALA A 115 7.65 4.62 -12.71
N GLU A 116 8.69 4.36 -13.50
CA GLU A 116 9.44 3.10 -13.49
C GLU A 116 10.08 2.86 -12.12
N GLU A 117 10.85 3.84 -11.63
CA GLU A 117 11.51 3.76 -10.31
C GLU A 117 10.49 3.59 -9.18
N ALA A 118 9.35 4.28 -9.25
CA ALA A 118 8.28 4.14 -8.26
C ALA A 118 7.69 2.73 -8.24
N LEU A 119 7.54 2.10 -9.41
CA LEU A 119 7.01 0.74 -9.51
C LEU A 119 8.03 -0.31 -9.03
N GLU A 120 9.33 -0.08 -9.23
CA GLU A 120 10.38 -0.93 -8.65
C GLU A 120 10.35 -0.87 -7.11
N GLN A 121 10.30 0.34 -6.55
CA GLN A 121 10.18 0.55 -5.11
C GLN A 121 8.89 -0.08 -4.54
N LEU A 122 7.78 0.04 -5.26
CA LEU A 122 6.50 -0.56 -4.90
C LEU A 122 6.57 -2.10 -4.88
N ASP A 123 7.13 -2.70 -5.93
CA ASP A 123 7.23 -4.16 -6.05
C ASP A 123 8.14 -4.74 -4.95
N ASP A 124 9.26 -4.08 -4.65
CA ASP A 124 10.17 -4.46 -3.56
C ASP A 124 9.51 -4.37 -2.18
N ALA A 125 8.83 -3.26 -1.90
CA ALA A 125 8.16 -3.05 -0.63
C ALA A 125 7.00 -4.05 -0.44
N TYR A 126 6.22 -4.28 -1.49
CA TYR A 126 5.11 -5.23 -1.45
C TYR A 126 5.59 -6.68 -1.31
N ALA A 127 6.64 -7.08 -2.03
CA ALA A 127 7.18 -8.44 -1.94
C ALA A 127 7.64 -8.77 -0.51
N ARG A 128 8.37 -7.86 0.14
CA ARG A 128 8.81 -8.04 1.55
C ARG A 128 7.63 -8.16 2.50
N TRP A 129 6.62 -7.30 2.34
CA TRP A 129 5.43 -7.34 3.19
C TRP A 129 4.67 -8.66 3.01
N ARG A 130 4.39 -9.03 1.76
CA ARG A 130 3.69 -10.27 1.40
C ARG A 130 4.41 -11.50 1.95
N ASP A 131 5.72 -11.57 1.77
CA ASP A 131 6.51 -12.72 2.20
C ASP A 131 6.62 -12.79 3.73
N GLY A 132 6.73 -11.63 4.39
CA GLY A 132 6.64 -11.51 5.84
C GLY A 132 5.31 -12.02 6.40
N VAL A 133 4.19 -11.56 5.86
CA VAL A 133 2.84 -12.02 6.28
C VAL A 133 2.65 -13.51 6.04
N ARG A 134 3.12 -14.06 4.91
CA ARG A 134 3.05 -15.51 4.63
C ARG A 134 3.90 -16.36 5.57
N GLY A 135 4.93 -15.77 6.16
CA GLY A 135 5.81 -16.44 7.13
C GLY A 135 5.23 -16.50 8.55
N LEU A 136 4.14 -15.78 8.84
CA LEU A 136 3.54 -15.76 10.18
C LEU A 136 2.85 -17.07 10.51
N THR A 137 2.93 -17.49 11.77
CA THR A 137 2.10 -18.56 12.33
C THR A 137 0.76 -18.02 12.84
N ALA A 138 -0.17 -18.92 13.19
CA ALA A 138 -1.41 -18.51 13.86
C ALA A 138 -1.15 -17.79 15.19
N GLU A 139 -0.16 -18.23 15.96
CA GLU A 139 0.25 -17.58 17.22
C GLU A 139 0.83 -16.17 16.97
N ASP A 140 1.62 -16.00 15.91
CA ASP A 140 2.14 -14.68 15.52
C ASP A 140 1.04 -13.70 15.11
N LEU A 141 -0.07 -14.22 14.56
CA LEU A 141 -1.22 -13.40 14.18
C LEU A 141 -2.05 -12.95 15.39
N GLU A 142 -2.04 -13.72 16.47
CA GLU A 142 -2.79 -13.46 17.71
C GLU A 142 -2.06 -12.51 18.66
N ARG A 143 -0.72 -12.49 18.65
CA ARG A 143 0.06 -11.58 19.52
C ARG A 143 -0.19 -10.10 19.18
N PRO A 144 0.02 -9.18 20.14
CA PRO A 144 0.04 -7.76 19.88
C PRO A 144 1.03 -7.37 18.78
N CYS A 145 0.67 -6.37 17.96
CA CYS A 145 1.52 -5.85 16.88
C CYS A 145 2.73 -5.06 17.40
N GLY A 146 2.66 -4.49 18.60
CA GLY A 146 3.79 -3.93 19.33
C GLY A 146 3.96 -2.41 19.18
N GLU A 147 4.90 -1.86 19.96
CA GLU A 147 5.08 -0.42 20.19
C GLU A 147 5.31 0.42 18.91
N ALA A 148 5.81 -0.20 17.84
CA ALA A 148 5.99 0.44 16.55
C ALA A 148 4.69 0.99 15.94
N GLU A 149 3.53 0.41 16.30
CA GLU A 149 2.21 0.88 15.85
C GLU A 149 1.59 1.92 16.82
N GLY A 150 2.36 2.42 17.78
CA GLY A 150 1.99 3.51 18.68
C GLY A 150 0.69 3.23 19.47
N PRO A 151 -0.36 4.07 19.33
CA PRO A 151 -1.61 3.88 20.07
C PRO A 151 -2.35 2.58 19.73
N TYR A 152 -1.92 1.85 18.69
CA TYR A 152 -2.49 0.57 18.28
C TYR A 152 -1.66 -0.64 18.73
N ALA A 153 -0.61 -0.44 19.54
CA ALA A 153 0.36 -1.49 19.90
C ALA A 153 -0.26 -2.78 20.48
N ASP A 154 -1.38 -2.66 21.20
CA ASP A 154 -2.06 -3.79 21.84
C ASP A 154 -3.03 -4.55 20.91
N TYR A 155 -3.22 -4.09 19.67
CA TYR A 155 -4.07 -4.79 18.70
C TYR A 155 -3.37 -6.05 18.17
N PRO A 156 -4.11 -7.12 17.83
CA PRO A 156 -3.53 -8.32 17.26
C PRO A 156 -2.79 -8.03 15.95
N PHE A 157 -1.71 -8.76 15.66
CA PHE A 157 -0.97 -8.61 14.40
C PHE A 157 -1.87 -8.82 13.17
N ALA A 158 -2.86 -9.72 13.26
CA ALA A 158 -3.88 -9.88 12.22
C ALA A 158 -4.65 -8.58 11.91
N ALA A 159 -4.92 -7.74 12.93
CA ALA A 159 -5.58 -6.46 12.73
C ALA A 159 -4.69 -5.45 11.99
N LEU A 160 -3.38 -5.47 12.26
CA LEU A 160 -2.39 -4.71 11.48
C LEU A 160 -2.41 -5.17 10.02
N VAL A 161 -2.38 -6.48 9.75
CA VAL A 161 -2.41 -7.01 8.38
C VAL A 161 -3.67 -6.56 7.63
N LEU A 162 -4.83 -6.66 8.27
CA LEU A 162 -6.09 -6.20 7.69
C LEU A 162 -6.12 -4.68 7.45
N HIS A 163 -5.49 -3.89 8.34
CA HIS A 163 -5.34 -2.45 8.11
C HIS A 163 -4.50 -2.18 6.87
N ILE A 164 -3.32 -2.78 6.76
CA ILE A 164 -2.43 -2.60 5.60
C ILE A 164 -3.09 -3.05 4.29
N ASN A 165 -3.84 -4.16 4.30
CA ASN A 165 -4.64 -4.58 3.14
C ASN A 165 -5.65 -3.50 2.73
N ARG A 166 -6.36 -2.88 3.68
CA ARG A 166 -7.33 -1.82 3.39
C ARG A 166 -6.67 -0.58 2.80
N GLU A 167 -5.56 -0.13 3.36
CA GLU A 167 -4.81 1.04 2.85
C GLU A 167 -4.34 0.81 1.41
N ALA A 168 -3.72 -0.36 1.15
CA ALA A 168 -3.20 -0.70 -0.16
C ALA A 168 -4.31 -0.82 -1.22
N ILE A 169 -5.44 -1.47 -0.88
CA ILE A 169 -6.60 -1.59 -1.78
C ILE A 169 -7.23 -0.22 -2.03
N HIS A 170 -7.41 0.59 -0.98
CA HIS A 170 -8.01 1.91 -1.06
C HIS A 170 -7.21 2.83 -1.99
N HIS A 171 -5.93 3.06 -1.69
CA HIS A 171 -5.09 3.95 -2.49
C HIS A 171 -4.76 3.37 -3.87
N GLY A 172 -4.66 2.04 -3.98
CA GLY A 172 -4.58 1.36 -5.28
C GLY A 172 -5.77 1.69 -6.18
N ALA A 173 -6.99 1.62 -5.66
CA ALA A 173 -8.20 1.99 -6.41
C ALA A 173 -8.22 3.47 -6.82
N GLU A 174 -7.78 4.38 -5.95
CA GLU A 174 -7.67 5.81 -6.28
C GLU A 174 -6.66 6.08 -7.40
N ILE A 175 -5.50 5.40 -7.38
CA ILE A 175 -4.50 5.49 -8.45
C ILE A 175 -5.11 5.04 -9.78
N LEU A 176 -5.83 3.92 -9.79
CA LEU A 176 -6.47 3.41 -11.00
C LEU A 176 -7.54 4.38 -11.53
N LEU A 177 -8.31 5.01 -10.64
CA LEU A 177 -9.30 6.02 -11.01
C LEU A 177 -8.63 7.25 -11.64
N LEU A 178 -7.57 7.79 -11.03
CA LEU A 178 -6.82 8.91 -11.59
C LEU A 178 -6.27 8.57 -12.98
N ARG A 179 -5.75 7.36 -13.14
CA ARG A 179 -5.23 6.93 -14.43
C ARG A 179 -6.31 6.84 -15.50
N ASP A 180 -7.49 6.35 -15.15
CA ASP A 180 -8.63 6.30 -16.08
C ASP A 180 -9.09 7.72 -16.47
N LEU A 181 -9.09 8.67 -15.53
CA LEU A 181 -9.38 10.07 -15.81
C LEU A 181 -8.34 10.71 -16.74
N HIS A 182 -7.06 10.47 -16.51
CA HIS A 182 -5.99 10.98 -17.38
C HIS A 182 -6.13 10.48 -18.83
N ARG A 183 -6.36 9.17 -18.99
CA ARG A 183 -6.55 8.55 -20.31
C ARG A 183 -7.78 9.06 -21.03
N SER A 184 -8.88 9.25 -20.29
CA SER A 184 -10.13 9.77 -20.85
C SER A 184 -10.00 11.22 -21.30
N ARG A 185 -9.20 12.04 -20.59
CA ARG A 185 -8.91 13.43 -20.97
C ARG A 185 -8.24 13.54 -22.33
N LEU A 186 -7.35 12.61 -22.67
CA LEU A 186 -6.61 12.61 -23.94
C LEU A 186 -7.41 12.04 -25.12
N ALA A 187 -8.53 11.36 -24.84
CA ALA A 187 -9.39 10.74 -25.86
C ALA A 187 -10.51 11.67 -26.37
N GLY A 188 -10.71 12.84 -25.74
CA GLY A 188 -11.68 13.87 -26.12
C GLY A 188 -11.01 15.14 -26.62
#